data_AF-A0A0A9DYM5-F1
#
_entry.id   AF-A0A0A9DYM5-F1
#
_cell.length_a   1.000
_cell.length_b   1.000
_cell.length_c   1.000
_cell.angle_alpha   90.00
_cell.angle_beta   90.00
_cell.angle_gamma   90.00
#
_symmetry.space_group_name_H-M   'P 1'
#
loop_
_entity.id
_entity.type
_entity.pdbx_description
1 polymer ?
#
loop_
_entity_poly.entity_id
_entity_poly.type
_entity_poly.pdbx_seq_one_letter_code
_entity_poly.pdbx_strand_id
1 'polypeptide(L)'
;MGLGPRPWLLLLLLLGLAAAFAAVEASEGDADPLYKSCVEECQRTGSLKKTSVKHCMVPTDGQPADKSWYTHEPLYLQWKEWNCKSECRYHCMMERENERKELSLQPVKYHGKWPLKRASVFQEPLSAALSALTLVVQFNGWLSFFLLLYYKLPLRPETHKTYYEYTGLWHIYGLLAMNSWFWSAIYHSW
;
A
#
# COMPACT_ATOMS: atom_id res chain seq x y z
N MET A 1 -26.40 1.41 -44.15
CA MET A 1 -27.38 2.03 -43.24
C MET A 1 -27.24 1.34 -41.89
N GLY A 2 -26.92 2.12 -40.85
CA GLY A 2 -26.26 1.66 -39.63
C GLY A 2 -27.07 0.67 -38.79
N LEU A 3 -26.37 -0.33 -38.23
CA LEU A 3 -26.83 -1.08 -37.07
C LEU A 3 -26.88 -0.11 -35.87
N GLY A 4 -28.01 0.54 -35.68
CA GLY A 4 -28.27 1.27 -34.44
C GLY A 4 -28.26 0.30 -33.25
N PRO A 5 -27.68 0.67 -32.10
CA PRO A 5 -27.70 -0.16 -30.91
C PRO A 5 -29.14 -0.52 -30.54
N ARG A 6 -29.43 -1.82 -30.42
CA ARG A 6 -30.77 -2.31 -30.08
C ARG A 6 -31.21 -1.68 -28.75
N PRO A 7 -32.40 -1.05 -28.66
CA PRO A 7 -32.80 -0.25 -27.49
C PRO A 7 -32.79 -1.05 -26.18
N TRP A 8 -33.00 -2.36 -26.26
CA TRP A 8 -32.91 -3.30 -25.13
C TRP A 8 -31.49 -3.48 -24.58
N LEU A 9 -30.48 -3.42 -25.45
CA LEU A 9 -29.07 -3.48 -25.02
C LEU A 9 -28.67 -2.20 -24.29
N LEU A 10 -29.16 -1.04 -24.75
CA LEU A 10 -28.96 0.23 -24.04
C LEU A 10 -29.67 0.22 -22.68
N LEU A 11 -30.89 -0.32 -22.61
CA LEU A 11 -31.65 -0.43 -21.35
C LEU A 11 -30.96 -1.35 -20.34
N LEU A 12 -30.44 -2.50 -20.79
CA LEU A 12 -29.65 -3.41 -19.95
C LEU A 12 -28.33 -2.79 -19.51
N LEU A 13 -27.66 -2.04 -20.39
CA LEU A 13 -26.43 -1.32 -20.06
C LEU A 13 -26.70 -0.22 -19.01
N LEU A 14 -27.79 0.53 -19.16
CA LEU A 14 -28.21 1.57 -18.21
C LEU A 14 -28.64 0.98 -16.87
N LEU A 15 -29.36 -0.15 -16.86
CA LEU A 15 -29.67 -0.87 -15.62
C LEU A 15 -28.41 -1.40 -14.93
N GLY A 16 -27.47 -1.96 -15.70
CA GLY A 16 -26.19 -2.45 -15.18
C GLY A 16 -25.32 -1.33 -14.61
N LEU A 17 -25.28 -0.18 -15.30
CA LEU A 17 -24.61 1.03 -14.80
C LEU A 17 -25.28 1.54 -13.52
N ALA A 18 -26.62 1.66 -13.49
CA ALA A 18 -27.35 2.11 -12.30
C ALA A 18 -27.12 1.19 -11.09
N ALA A 19 -27.08 -0.12 -11.30
CA ALA A 19 -26.76 -1.09 -10.26
C ALA A 19 -25.30 -0.96 -9.76
N ALA A 20 -24.35 -0.69 -10.67
CA ALA A 20 -22.96 -0.44 -10.30
C ALA A 20 -22.77 0.86 -9.49
N PHE A 21 -23.54 1.91 -9.79
CA PHE A 21 -23.53 3.15 -9.01
C PHE A 21 -24.21 2.98 -7.63
N ALA A 22 -25.24 2.13 -7.53
CA ALA A 22 -25.89 1.83 -6.25
C ALA A 22 -25.02 1.02 -5.29
N ALA A 23 -24.00 0.31 -5.80
CA ALA A 23 -23.09 -0.50 -4.99
C ALA A 23 -21.91 0.29 -4.37
N VAL A 24 -21.85 1.61 -4.56
CA VAL A 24 -20.84 2.46 -3.92
C VAL A 24 -21.31 2.83 -2.52
N GLU A 25 -21.24 1.86 -1.60
CA GLU A 25 -21.36 2.17 -0.18
C GLU A 25 -20.08 2.85 0.30
N ALA A 26 -20.21 4.06 0.84
CA ALA A 26 -19.13 4.68 1.59
C ALA A 26 -18.83 3.84 2.82
N SER A 27 -17.56 3.71 3.19
CA SER A 27 -17.13 2.97 4.37
C SER A 27 -17.89 3.48 5.62
N GLU A 28 -18.27 2.60 6.55
CA GLU A 28 -19.06 2.98 7.74
C GLU A 28 -18.42 4.14 8.51
N GLY A 29 -17.08 4.12 8.64
CA GLY A 29 -16.33 5.23 9.24
C GLY A 29 -16.33 6.53 8.42
N ASP A 30 -16.46 6.45 7.10
CA ASP A 30 -16.54 7.63 6.22
C ASP A 30 -17.92 8.31 6.27
N ALA A 31 -18.95 7.58 6.73
CA ALA A 31 -20.29 8.12 6.94
C ALA A 31 -20.43 8.86 8.28
N ASP A 32 -19.52 8.62 9.25
CA ASP A 32 -19.56 9.23 10.58
C ASP A 32 -19.43 10.77 10.50
N PRO A 33 -20.45 11.54 10.93
CA PRO A 33 -20.42 13.00 10.88
C PRO A 33 -19.31 13.59 11.77
N LEU A 34 -18.96 12.94 12.89
CA LEU A 34 -17.91 13.39 13.79
C LEU A 34 -16.53 13.23 13.15
N TYR A 35 -16.34 12.16 12.38
CA TYR A 35 -15.13 11.97 11.57
C TYR A 35 -15.01 13.07 10.51
N LYS A 36 -16.09 13.36 9.77
CA LYS A 36 -16.09 14.42 8.74
C LYS A 36 -15.77 15.79 9.33
N SER A 37 -16.44 16.18 10.41
CA SER A 37 -16.21 17.46 11.06
C SER A 37 -14.77 17.58 11.59
N CYS A 38 -14.21 16.50 12.12
CA CYS A 38 -12.82 16.47 12.56
C CYS A 38 -11.85 16.71 11.39
N VAL A 39 -12.06 16.03 10.26
CA VAL A 39 -11.18 16.15 9.08
C VAL A 39 -11.26 17.55 8.47
N GLU A 40 -12.45 18.14 8.41
CA GLU A 40 -12.67 19.50 7.93
C GLU A 40 -11.99 20.53 8.85
N GLU A 41 -12.19 20.41 10.17
CA GLU A 41 -11.59 21.34 11.11
C GLU A 41 -10.06 21.21 11.15
N CYS A 42 -9.53 19.98 11.08
CA CYS A 42 -8.09 19.74 11.03
C CYS A 42 -7.45 20.33 9.76
N GLN A 43 -8.12 20.25 8.61
CA GLN A 43 -7.63 20.90 7.37
C GLN A 43 -7.66 22.42 7.48
N ARG A 44 -8.62 22.98 8.23
CA ARG A 44 -8.81 24.42 8.40
C ARG A 44 -7.85 25.03 9.42
N THR A 45 -7.59 24.35 10.53
CA THR A 45 -6.78 24.86 11.66
C THR A 45 -5.37 24.29 11.71
N GLY A 46 -5.09 23.23 10.95
CA GLY A 46 -3.80 22.54 10.96
C GLY A 46 -3.43 21.92 12.30
N SER A 47 -4.38 21.83 13.22
CA SER A 47 -4.18 21.31 14.57
C SER A 47 -5.35 20.44 14.99
N LEU A 48 -5.05 19.42 15.77
CA LEU A 48 -6.04 18.48 16.30
C LEU A 48 -5.81 18.33 17.80
N LYS A 49 -6.74 18.87 18.60
CA LYS A 49 -6.63 19.02 20.06
C LYS A 49 -5.29 19.66 20.49
N LYS A 50 -4.31 18.85 20.93
CA LYS A 50 -2.98 19.29 21.42
C LYS A 50 -1.83 18.98 20.47
N THR A 51 -2.11 18.39 19.31
CA THR A 51 -1.10 17.97 18.34
C THR A 51 -1.22 18.85 17.10
N SER A 52 -0.17 19.62 16.80
CA SER A 52 -0.06 20.30 15.51
C SER A 52 0.27 19.28 14.42
N VAL A 53 -0.48 19.30 13.33
CA VAL A 53 -0.23 18.43 12.19
C VAL A 53 0.85 19.11 11.35
N LYS A 54 2.07 18.56 11.39
CA LYS A 54 3.27 19.17 10.79
C LYS A 54 3.09 19.60 9.32
N HIS A 55 2.29 18.85 8.56
CA HIS A 55 2.05 19.09 7.13
C HIS A 55 0.85 20.02 6.83
N CYS A 56 0.16 20.51 7.86
CA CYS A 56 -0.92 21.50 7.76
C CYS A 56 -0.47 22.79 8.46
N MET A 57 0.30 23.65 7.79
CA MET A 57 0.55 24.99 8.33
C MET A 57 -0.57 25.94 7.90
N VAL A 58 -1.32 26.47 8.86
CA VAL A 58 -2.25 27.59 8.64
C VAL A 58 -1.45 28.88 8.72
N PRO A 59 -1.61 29.83 7.77
CA PRO A 59 -0.99 31.14 7.91
C PRO A 59 -1.61 31.85 9.11
N THR A 60 -0.80 32.17 10.11
CA THR A 60 -1.21 33.11 11.17
C THR A 60 -1.33 34.51 10.55
N ASP A 61 -2.38 35.24 10.92
CA ASP A 61 -2.80 36.54 10.38
C ASP A 61 -1.67 37.46 9.89
N GLY A 62 -1.77 37.89 8.63
CA GLY A 62 -1.15 39.13 8.14
C GLY A 62 0.09 39.02 7.27
N GLN A 63 0.64 37.83 7.01
CA GLN A 63 1.66 37.65 5.96
C GLN A 63 1.09 36.85 4.79
N PRO A 64 1.24 37.32 3.53
CA PRO A 64 0.93 36.48 2.39
C PRO A 64 1.76 35.20 2.53
N ALA A 65 1.13 34.05 2.31
CA ALA A 65 1.81 32.76 2.29
C ALA A 65 2.97 32.87 1.30
N ASP A 66 4.16 33.12 1.83
CA ASP A 66 5.39 33.05 1.07
C ASP A 66 5.44 31.59 0.62
N LYS A 67 5.25 31.38 -0.69
CA LYS A 67 5.32 30.08 -1.36
C LYS A 67 6.78 29.63 -1.37
N SER A 68 7.36 29.52 -0.21
CA SER A 68 8.77 29.30 -0.09
C SER A 68 9.01 28.25 0.97
N TRP A 69 9.86 27.31 0.56
CA TRP A 69 10.54 26.33 1.41
C TRP A 69 9.84 24.98 1.59
N TYR A 70 9.49 24.38 0.44
CA TYR A 70 9.78 22.96 0.16
C TYR A 70 11.27 22.66 0.34
N THR A 71 11.80 22.75 1.55
CA THR A 71 13.26 22.60 1.73
C THR A 71 13.52 21.69 2.91
N HIS A 72 13.76 20.43 2.52
CA HIS A 72 14.17 19.27 3.30
C HIS A 72 13.07 18.43 3.97
N GLU A 73 12.05 18.02 3.21
CA GLU A 73 11.49 16.69 3.45
C GLU A 73 12.38 15.64 2.75
N PRO A 74 12.88 14.61 3.47
CA PRO A 74 13.53 13.46 2.86
C PRO A 74 12.73 12.93 1.67
N LEU A 75 13.41 12.52 0.59
CA LEU A 75 12.77 11.93 -0.60
C LEU A 75 11.81 10.77 -0.25
N TYR A 76 12.07 10.05 0.85
CA TYR A 76 11.17 8.99 1.33
C TYR A 76 9.81 9.50 1.83
N LEU A 77 9.74 10.72 2.37
CA LEU A 77 8.49 11.35 2.82
C LEU A 77 7.69 11.92 1.65
N GLN A 78 8.38 12.48 0.64
CA GLN A 78 7.74 12.90 -0.61
C GLN A 78 7.10 11.72 -1.34
N TRP A 79 7.76 10.57 -1.36
CA TRP A 79 7.20 9.37 -1.99
C TRP A 79 5.97 8.80 -1.25
N LYS A 80 5.86 9.06 0.06
CA LYS A 80 4.76 8.56 0.89
C LYS A 80 3.51 9.46 0.84
N GLU A 81 3.52 10.54 0.05
CA GLU A 81 2.41 11.50 -0.14
C GLU A 81 1.73 11.94 1.17
N TRP A 82 2.53 12.35 2.18
CA TRP A 82 2.01 12.86 3.46
C TRP A 82 1.43 14.27 3.29
N ASN A 83 0.28 14.34 2.64
CA ASN A 83 -0.48 15.57 2.47
C ASN A 83 -1.23 15.93 3.76
N CYS A 84 -1.50 17.22 3.96
CA CYS A 84 -2.34 17.71 5.06
C CYS A 84 -3.66 16.92 5.18
N LYS A 85 -4.33 16.67 4.06
CA LYS A 85 -5.57 15.89 3.99
C LYS A 85 -5.40 14.44 4.48
N SER A 86 -4.33 13.75 4.10
CA SER A 86 -4.09 12.36 4.52
C SER A 86 -3.70 12.27 5.99
N GLU A 87 -2.98 13.25 6.50
CA GLU A 87 -2.60 13.33 7.92
C GLU A 87 -3.82 13.60 8.80
N CYS A 88 -4.66 14.58 8.43
CA CYS A 88 -5.91 14.84 9.13
C CYS A 88 -6.85 13.64 9.12
N ARG A 89 -7.00 12.96 7.96
CA ARG A 89 -7.77 11.71 7.88
C ARG A 89 -7.26 10.63 8.82
N TYR A 90 -5.95 10.46 8.91
CA TYR A 90 -5.34 9.47 9.79
C TYR A 90 -5.54 9.84 11.28
N HIS A 91 -5.25 11.07 11.67
CA HIS A 91 -5.38 11.49 13.07
C HIS A 91 -6.83 11.46 13.57
N CYS A 92 -7.78 11.96 12.78
CA CYS A 92 -9.21 11.90 13.10
C CYS A 92 -9.73 10.45 13.18
N MET A 93 -9.29 9.58 12.26
CA MET A 93 -9.62 8.16 12.30
C MET A 93 -9.12 7.52 13.60
N MET A 94 -7.85 7.76 13.96
CA MET A 94 -7.27 7.18 15.18
C MET A 94 -7.94 7.69 16.46
N GLU A 95 -8.37 8.95 16.48
CA GLU A 95 -9.12 9.54 17.58
C GLU A 95 -10.49 8.89 17.76
N ARG A 96 -11.27 8.78 16.67
CA ARG A 96 -12.58 8.12 16.70
C ARG A 96 -12.50 6.68 17.17
N GLU A 97 -11.47 5.96 16.75
CA GLU A 97 -11.26 4.57 17.17
C GLU A 97 -10.81 4.45 18.62
N ASN A 98 -10.06 5.41 19.16
CA ASN A 98 -9.78 5.46 20.59
C ASN A 98 -11.08 5.71 21.40
N GLU A 99 -11.94 6.63 20.96
CA GLU A 99 -13.23 6.91 21.60
C GLU A 99 -14.16 5.67 21.54
N ARG A 100 -14.24 4.98 20.40
CA ARG A 100 -14.98 3.72 20.26
C ARG A 100 -14.42 2.64 21.19
N LYS A 101 -13.09 2.56 21.33
CA LYS A 101 -12.43 1.62 22.24
C LYS A 101 -12.77 1.90 23.72
N GLU A 102 -12.80 3.16 24.12
CA GLU A 102 -13.24 3.56 25.47
C GLU A 102 -14.71 3.16 25.74
N LEU A 103 -15.55 3.24 24.71
CA LEU A 103 -16.95 2.81 24.74
C LEU A 103 -17.13 1.29 24.51
N SER A 104 -16.05 0.51 24.41
CA SER A 104 -16.08 -0.94 24.12
C SER A 104 -16.82 -1.31 22.83
N LEU A 105 -16.83 -0.42 21.84
CA LEU A 105 -17.43 -0.63 20.52
C LEU A 105 -16.44 -1.33 19.58
N GLN A 106 -16.97 -2.06 18.60
CA GLN A 106 -16.16 -2.71 17.56
C GLN A 106 -15.52 -1.66 16.64
N PRO A 107 -14.29 -1.93 16.15
CA PRO A 107 -13.60 -1.03 15.23
C PRO A 107 -14.31 -1.00 13.87
N VAL A 108 -14.23 0.13 13.18
CA VAL A 108 -14.82 0.29 11.85
C VAL A 108 -13.77 0.62 10.80
N LYS A 109 -14.13 0.38 9.55
CA LYS A 109 -13.28 0.63 8.38
C LYS A 109 -13.45 2.08 7.92
N TYR A 110 -12.36 2.75 7.56
CA TYR A 110 -12.35 4.11 6.99
C TYR A 110 -11.62 4.07 5.65
N HIS A 111 -12.18 4.69 4.61
CA HIS A 111 -11.58 4.75 3.27
C HIS A 111 -11.02 3.42 2.74
N GLY A 112 -11.72 2.30 3.01
CA GLY A 112 -11.27 0.99 2.55
C GLY A 112 -10.11 0.37 3.38
N LYS A 113 -9.68 0.99 4.48
CA LYS A 113 -8.57 0.52 5.33
C LYS A 113 -9.01 0.37 6.80
N TRP A 114 -8.33 -0.53 7.51
CA TRP A 114 -8.48 -0.66 8.97
C TRP A 114 -7.61 0.37 9.69
N PRO A 115 -8.06 0.87 10.86
CA PRO A 115 -7.37 1.89 11.64
C PRO A 115 -6.18 1.27 12.39
N LEU A 116 -5.09 1.06 11.66
CA LEU A 116 -3.84 0.58 12.22
C LEU A 116 -3.05 1.78 12.76
N LYS A 117 -2.61 1.70 14.03
CA LYS A 117 -1.60 2.62 14.54
C LYS A 117 -0.36 2.48 13.67
N ARG A 118 0.14 3.58 13.11
CA ARG A 118 1.47 3.68 12.49
C ARG A 118 2.53 3.49 13.59
N ALA A 119 2.66 2.27 14.10
CA ALA A 119 3.75 1.89 14.98
C ALA A 119 4.96 1.60 14.10
N SER A 120 5.98 2.47 14.17
CA SER A 120 7.37 2.19 13.79
C SER A 120 7.61 1.61 12.39
N VAL A 121 7.80 2.48 11.39
CA VAL A 121 8.52 2.24 10.12
C VAL A 121 7.94 1.18 9.17
N PHE A 122 7.29 0.12 9.64
CA PHE A 122 6.85 -1.05 8.88
C PHE A 122 5.32 -1.19 8.94
N GLN A 123 4.67 -1.20 7.77
CA GLN A 123 3.21 -1.36 7.67
C GLN A 123 2.76 -2.78 8.08
N GLU A 124 3.54 -3.81 7.73
CA GLU A 124 3.25 -5.22 8.04
C GLU A 124 4.54 -6.01 8.39
N PRO A 125 5.12 -5.81 9.59
CA PRO A 125 6.45 -6.35 9.93
C PRO A 125 6.53 -7.88 9.87
N LEU A 126 5.45 -8.58 10.23
CA LEU A 126 5.40 -10.03 10.17
C LEU A 126 5.42 -10.56 8.72
N SER A 127 4.66 -9.93 7.83
CA SER A 127 4.62 -10.31 6.41
C SER A 127 5.96 -10.00 5.72
N ALA A 128 6.57 -8.87 6.07
CA ALA A 128 7.91 -8.50 5.60
C ALA A 128 8.97 -9.52 6.05
N ALA A 129 8.94 -9.93 7.32
CA ALA A 129 9.86 -10.93 7.85
C ALA A 129 9.67 -12.30 7.18
N LEU A 130 8.42 -12.76 7.00
CA LEU A 130 8.12 -14.01 6.31
C LEU A 130 8.56 -13.98 4.83
N SER A 131 8.36 -12.85 4.15
CA SER A 131 8.85 -12.65 2.78
C SER A 131 10.38 -12.73 2.71
N ALA A 132 11.08 -12.07 3.63
CA ALA A 132 12.54 -12.09 3.71
C ALA A 132 13.09 -13.50 4.03
N LEU A 133 12.46 -14.23 4.96
CA LEU A 133 12.82 -15.62 5.24
C LEU A 133 12.64 -16.51 4.01
N THR A 134 11.54 -16.32 3.29
CA THR A 134 11.28 -17.08 2.04
C THR A 134 12.36 -16.78 0.99
N LEU A 135 12.78 -15.51 0.85
CA LEU A 135 13.89 -15.14 -0.02
C LEU A 135 15.19 -15.86 0.37
N VAL A 136 15.52 -15.91 1.66
CA VAL A 136 16.72 -16.60 2.16
C VAL A 136 16.67 -18.09 1.84
N VAL A 137 15.53 -18.75 2.07
CA VAL A 137 15.37 -20.18 1.75
C VAL A 137 15.53 -20.42 0.25
N GLN A 138 14.90 -19.61 -0.59
CA GLN A 138 15.01 -19.73 -2.05
C GLN A 138 16.44 -19.50 -2.53
N PHE A 139 17.15 -18.52 -1.98
CA PHE A 139 18.55 -18.24 -2.30
C PHE A 139 19.46 -19.42 -1.93
N ASN A 140 19.29 -19.98 -0.73
CA ASN A 140 20.08 -21.15 -0.29
C ASN A 140 19.78 -22.39 -1.15
N GLY A 141 18.52 -22.61 -1.54
CA GLY A 141 18.14 -23.70 -2.43
C GLY A 141 18.74 -23.56 -3.83
N TRP A 142 18.64 -22.36 -4.43
CA TRP A 142 19.22 -22.06 -5.73
C TRP A 142 20.75 -22.19 -5.73
N LEU A 143 21.42 -21.65 -4.69
CA LEU A 143 22.87 -21.76 -4.55
C LEU A 143 23.32 -23.21 -4.40
N SER A 144 22.60 -24.01 -3.60
CA SER A 144 22.90 -25.43 -3.43
C SER A 144 22.75 -26.20 -4.73
N PHE A 145 21.71 -25.91 -5.52
CA PHE A 145 21.50 -26.48 -6.85
C PHE A 145 22.60 -26.08 -7.83
N PHE A 146 22.99 -24.80 -7.85
CA PHE A 146 24.09 -24.29 -8.67
C PHE A 146 25.41 -25.00 -8.34
N LEU A 147 25.77 -25.09 -7.05
CA LEU A 147 26.99 -25.76 -6.62
C LEU A 147 27.00 -27.24 -6.97
N LEU A 148 25.88 -27.94 -6.79
CA LEU A 148 25.75 -29.35 -7.16
C LEU A 148 26.00 -29.57 -8.65
N LEU A 149 25.38 -28.75 -9.50
CA LEU A 149 25.46 -28.91 -10.95
C LEU A 149 26.82 -28.57 -11.56
N TYR A 150 27.46 -27.51 -11.09
CA TYR A 150 28.69 -26.99 -11.70
C TYR A 150 29.97 -27.49 -11.03
N TYR A 151 29.91 -27.89 -9.75
CA TYR A 151 31.12 -28.28 -8.99
C TYR A 151 31.14 -29.74 -8.53
N LYS A 152 29.98 -30.40 -8.40
CA LYS A 152 29.92 -31.79 -7.91
C LYS A 152 29.62 -32.80 -9.01
N LEU A 153 28.79 -32.44 -9.98
CA LEU A 153 28.41 -33.32 -11.08
C LEU A 153 29.35 -33.17 -12.28
N PRO A 154 29.67 -34.28 -12.98
CA PRO A 154 30.46 -34.20 -14.20
C PRO A 154 29.68 -33.43 -15.27
N LEU A 155 30.34 -32.46 -15.91
CA LEU A 155 29.81 -31.77 -17.08
C LEU A 155 30.04 -32.63 -18.32
N ARG A 156 29.20 -32.45 -19.35
CA ARG A 156 29.40 -33.13 -20.63
C ARG A 156 30.74 -32.66 -21.23
N PRO A 157 31.70 -33.55 -21.51
CA PRO A 157 33.05 -33.15 -21.92
C PRO A 157 33.06 -32.34 -23.22
N GLU A 158 32.20 -32.69 -24.17
CA GLU A 158 32.14 -32.03 -25.50
C GLU A 158 31.57 -30.62 -25.48
N THR A 159 30.56 -30.37 -24.65
CA THR A 159 29.81 -29.10 -24.67
C THR A 159 30.01 -28.27 -23.41
N HIS A 160 30.68 -28.81 -22.39
CA HIS A 160 30.86 -28.22 -21.06
C HIS A 160 29.53 -27.81 -20.38
N LYS A 161 28.43 -28.47 -20.75
CA LYS A 161 27.06 -28.21 -20.25
C LYS A 161 26.64 -29.29 -19.26
N THR A 162 25.69 -28.95 -18.39
CA THR A 162 25.05 -29.88 -17.45
C THR A 162 24.28 -30.98 -18.21
N TYR A 163 24.29 -32.21 -17.68
CA TYR A 163 23.48 -33.31 -18.26
C TYR A 163 21.97 -33.08 -18.18
N TYR A 164 21.54 -32.27 -17.23
CA TYR A 164 20.14 -31.88 -17.09
C TYR A 164 19.81 -30.73 -18.04
N GLU A 165 19.03 -31.01 -19.08
CA GLU A 165 18.70 -30.05 -20.15
C GLU A 165 17.83 -28.88 -19.66
N TYR A 166 17.03 -29.07 -18.60
CA TYR A 166 16.18 -28.03 -18.02
C TYR A 166 16.89 -27.14 -16.99
N THR A 167 18.22 -27.26 -16.86
CA THR A 167 19.00 -26.47 -15.89
C THR A 167 18.76 -24.97 -16.05
N GLY A 168 18.74 -24.46 -17.29
CA GLY A 168 18.49 -23.04 -17.54
C GLY A 168 17.13 -22.57 -17.03
N LEU A 169 16.08 -23.39 -17.21
CA LEU A 169 14.73 -23.07 -16.75
C LEU A 169 14.66 -22.97 -15.22
N TRP A 170 15.34 -23.86 -14.49
CA TRP A 170 15.42 -23.80 -13.04
C TRP A 170 16.18 -22.57 -12.53
N HIS A 171 17.23 -22.12 -13.23
CA HIS A 171 17.93 -20.89 -12.87
C HIS A 171 17.04 -19.67 -13.09
N ILE A 172 16.35 -19.59 -14.23
CA ILE A 172 15.40 -18.49 -14.52
C ILE A 172 14.29 -18.46 -13.47
N TYR A 173 13.69 -19.61 -13.17
CA TYR A 173 12.66 -19.73 -12.14
C TYR A 173 13.16 -19.25 -10.78
N GLY A 174 14.34 -19.70 -10.34
CA GLY A 174 14.94 -19.29 -9.07
C GLY A 174 15.17 -17.77 -9.00
N LEU A 175 15.70 -17.17 -10.07
CA LEU A 175 15.92 -15.72 -10.16
C LEU A 175 14.61 -14.93 -10.10
N LEU A 176 13.58 -15.35 -10.85
CA LEU A 176 12.26 -14.71 -10.83
C LEU A 176 11.58 -14.84 -9.47
N ALA A 177 11.67 -16.02 -8.84
CA ALA A 177 11.14 -16.24 -7.51
C ALA A 177 11.84 -15.33 -6.49
N MET A 178 13.17 -15.30 -6.46
CA MET A 178 13.91 -14.40 -5.58
C MET A 178 13.57 -12.93 -5.83
N ASN A 179 13.42 -12.51 -7.09
CA ASN A 179 13.01 -11.14 -7.42
C ASN A 179 11.62 -10.81 -6.85
N SER A 180 10.65 -11.72 -6.99
CA SER A 180 9.31 -11.54 -6.44
C SER A 180 9.31 -11.41 -4.91
N TRP A 181 10.06 -12.26 -4.21
CA TRP A 181 10.14 -12.22 -2.74
C TRP A 181 10.90 -10.99 -2.21
N PHE A 182 11.90 -10.51 -2.96
CA PHE A 182 12.59 -9.27 -2.66
C PHE A 182 11.63 -8.07 -2.72
N TRP A 183 10.88 -7.93 -3.80
CA TRP A 183 9.88 -6.87 -3.92
C TRP A 183 8.73 -7.03 -2.94
N SER A 184 8.32 -8.26 -2.61
CA SER A 184 7.34 -8.55 -1.56
C SER A 184 7.82 -8.05 -0.19
N ALA A 185 9.06 -8.34 0.18
CA ALA A 185 9.65 -7.87 1.45
C ALA A 185 9.73 -6.34 1.50
N ILE A 186 10.09 -5.69 0.38
CA ILE A 186 10.07 -4.22 0.27
C ILE A 186 8.64 -3.69 0.42
N TYR A 187 7.66 -4.28 -0.25
CA TYR A 187 6.27 -3.82 -0.18
C TYR A 187 5.69 -3.93 1.23
N HIS A 188 5.87 -5.07 1.90
CA HIS A 188 5.36 -5.26 3.26
C HIS A 188 6.13 -4.48 4.32
N SER A 189 7.33 -3.99 3.98
CA SER A 189 8.12 -3.16 4.89
C SER A 189 7.76 -1.68 4.88
N TRP A 190 6.95 -1.20 3.93
CA TRP A 190 6.70 0.23 3.72
C TRP A 190 5.24 0.68 3.91
#